data_AF-A0A5D3ASU0-F1
#
_entry.id   AF-A0A5D3ASU0-F1
#
_cell.length_a   1.000
_cell.length_b   1.000
_cell.length_c   1.000
_cell.angle_alpha   90.00
_cell.angle_beta   90.00
_cell.angle_gamma   90.00
#
_symmetry.space_group_name_H-M   'P 1'
#
loop_
_entity.id
_entity.type
_entity.pdbx_description
1 polymer ?
#
loop_
_entity_poly.entity_id
_entity_poly.type
_entity_poly.pdbx_seq_one_letter_code
_entity_poly.pdbx_strand_id
1 'polypeptide(L)'
;MSSPQSSDTRSELLATNVLVDGCFPTLIATDDGHQKHVTSPVIDAHPFVKSFRSDGHGGEVSVPVPIEVTQAATEYMGMVGRVFERLQAEPPLPQWDETIEAFQEYTDRAQTRQQNLLSEIMPQVYASRDAWPFTCRIHANVEEFLDNGGQLFGLDDQPMEPSDYAHRLTRAVKSAENLNLLSQVSRKTIKIVFTTQLTEPLTLVKNDPDSNNNEGEDIGPMDGWELFYPKGRVECQVTDDSPEWIKRNKAAQEAYRQKIIEAIDIPADLGTSVDLTVATTADAFVEYTKIYEHLLFKEAAYTTADQVSFKEGETHRVGAPSIDTDDAEMDIDEKEGIVEGHLVRAVWIDPSMFAVLTGQQPEGREFYSKKYSDYEASIKEGLDQMWREFRQTRNEVDDFVPSEAREWGTWTHLSDW
;
A
#
# COMPACT_ATOMS: atom_id res chain seq x y z
N MET A 1 -51.74 20.74 11.98
CA MET A 1 -51.77 20.06 13.30
C MET A 1 -50.33 19.89 13.74
N SER A 2 -50.04 20.31 14.96
CA SER A 2 -48.69 20.63 15.46
C SER A 2 -47.81 19.39 15.65
N SER A 3 -46.60 19.44 15.11
CA SER A 3 -45.54 18.46 15.38
C SER A 3 -45.20 18.46 16.88
N PRO A 4 -44.91 17.31 17.51
CA PRO A 4 -44.43 17.30 18.88
C PRO A 4 -43.00 17.88 18.90
N GLN A 5 -42.88 19.17 19.20
CA GLN A 5 -41.64 19.78 19.69
C GLN A 5 -41.35 19.19 21.08
N SER A 6 -40.65 18.06 21.08
CA SER A 6 -40.18 17.37 22.28
C SER A 6 -38.70 17.03 22.12
N SER A 7 -37.89 18.02 21.74
CA SER A 7 -36.53 18.18 22.23
C SER A 7 -35.95 19.46 21.64
N ASP A 8 -35.24 20.23 22.46
CA ASP A 8 -34.46 21.40 22.05
C ASP A 8 -33.20 20.97 21.25
N THR A 9 -33.33 19.91 20.46
CA THR A 9 -32.25 19.19 19.79
C THR A 9 -32.33 19.49 18.30
N ARG A 10 -31.26 20.06 17.76
CA ARG A 10 -31.07 20.32 16.34
C ARG A 10 -30.11 19.28 15.78
N SER A 11 -30.44 18.72 14.62
CA SER A 11 -29.59 17.74 13.94
C SER A 11 -29.11 18.27 12.59
N GLU A 12 -27.90 17.89 12.22
CA GLU A 12 -27.26 18.25 10.95
C GLU A 12 -26.64 17.00 10.31
N LEU A 13 -26.96 16.79 9.04
CA LEU A 13 -26.32 15.82 8.15
C LEU A 13 -25.23 16.55 7.36
N LEU A 14 -23.99 16.14 7.58
CA LEU A 14 -22.84 16.50 6.77
C LEU A 14 -22.60 15.43 5.72
N ALA A 15 -22.14 15.81 4.54
CA ALA A 15 -21.69 14.87 3.53
C ALA A 15 -20.53 15.42 2.70
N THR A 16 -19.66 14.52 2.26
CA THR A 16 -18.57 14.79 1.31
C THR A 16 -18.26 13.53 0.53
N ASN A 17 -17.58 13.65 -0.61
CA ASN A 17 -16.99 12.49 -1.28
C ASN A 17 -15.53 12.32 -0.86
N VAL A 18 -15.13 11.06 -0.65
CA VAL A 18 -13.77 10.68 -0.31
C VAL A 18 -13.22 9.86 -1.46
N LEU A 19 -12.07 10.28 -2.02
CA LEU A 19 -11.31 9.45 -2.94
C LEU A 19 -10.56 8.41 -2.11
N VAL A 20 -10.90 7.14 -2.30
CA VAL A 20 -10.31 6.06 -1.51
C VAL A 20 -9.37 5.16 -2.32
N ASP A 21 -9.55 5.08 -3.63
CA ASP A 21 -8.53 4.51 -4.50
C ASP A 21 -8.47 5.24 -5.84
N GLY A 22 -7.29 5.29 -6.43
CA GLY A 22 -7.06 5.96 -7.70
C GLY A 22 -7.35 5.10 -8.93
N CYS A 23 -7.19 5.72 -10.10
CA CYS A 23 -7.16 5.00 -11.38
C CYS A 23 -5.76 4.44 -11.63
N PHE A 24 -5.66 3.14 -11.98
CA PHE A 24 -4.39 2.47 -12.29
C PHE A 24 -4.53 1.50 -13.48
N PRO A 25 -3.47 1.31 -14.28
CA PRO A 25 -3.37 0.09 -15.07
C PRO A 25 -3.13 -1.11 -14.13
N THR A 26 -3.83 -2.23 -14.35
CA THR A 26 -3.66 -3.49 -13.59
C THR A 26 -3.97 -4.74 -14.42
N LEU A 27 -3.52 -5.91 -13.96
CA LEU A 27 -3.94 -7.18 -14.55
C LEU A 27 -5.13 -7.76 -13.80
N ILE A 28 -6.04 -8.39 -14.53
CA ILE A 28 -7.13 -9.19 -13.96
C ILE A 28 -6.98 -10.64 -14.44
N ALA A 29 -7.25 -11.59 -13.53
CA ALA A 29 -7.30 -13.01 -13.87
C ALA A 29 -8.57 -13.32 -14.69
N THR A 30 -8.42 -14.19 -15.67
CA THR A 30 -9.49 -14.66 -16.58
C THR A 30 -9.32 -16.16 -16.83
N ASP A 31 -10.36 -16.83 -17.34
CA ASP A 31 -10.30 -18.26 -17.63
C ASP A 31 -9.17 -18.63 -18.62
N ASP A 32 -8.79 -17.69 -19.50
CA ASP A 32 -7.74 -17.86 -20.52
C ASP A 32 -6.37 -17.29 -20.08
N GLY A 33 -6.20 -16.92 -18.81
CA GLY A 33 -4.96 -16.36 -18.26
C GLY A 33 -5.18 -14.99 -17.61
N HIS A 34 -4.54 -13.94 -18.13
CA HIS A 34 -4.66 -12.59 -17.58
C HIS A 34 -4.99 -11.57 -18.67
N GLN A 35 -5.72 -10.52 -18.30
CA GLN A 35 -6.11 -9.44 -19.20
C GLN A 35 -5.63 -8.09 -18.66
N LYS A 36 -5.16 -7.23 -19.57
CA LYS A 36 -4.88 -5.82 -19.30
C LYS A 36 -6.17 -5.08 -18.97
N HIS A 37 -6.19 -4.39 -17.84
CA HIS A 37 -7.33 -3.66 -17.33
C HIS A 37 -6.90 -2.29 -16.78
N VAL A 38 -7.83 -1.35 -16.73
CA VAL A 38 -7.64 -0.07 -16.06
C VAL A 38 -8.75 0.08 -15.04
N THR A 39 -8.40 0.26 -13.77
CA THR A 39 -9.38 0.42 -12.70
C THR A 39 -10.01 1.79 -12.75
N SER A 40 -11.30 1.87 -12.43
CA SER A 40 -11.92 3.16 -12.12
C SER A 40 -11.52 3.58 -10.70
N PRO A 41 -11.36 4.89 -10.44
CA PRO A 41 -11.12 5.37 -9.09
C PRO A 41 -12.33 5.05 -8.21
N VAL A 42 -12.06 4.68 -6.97
CA VAL A 42 -13.09 4.41 -5.97
C VAL A 42 -13.32 5.67 -5.16
N ILE A 43 -14.51 6.23 -5.29
CA ILE A 43 -14.90 7.46 -4.62
C ILE A 43 -16.24 7.18 -3.94
N ASP A 44 -16.25 7.34 -2.62
CA ASP A 44 -17.37 7.00 -1.76
C ASP A 44 -17.98 8.26 -1.14
N ALA A 45 -19.31 8.31 -1.07
CA ALA A 45 -20.02 9.39 -0.40
C ALA A 45 -20.12 9.08 1.09
N HIS A 46 -19.55 9.94 1.95
CA HIS A 46 -19.55 9.75 3.40
C HIS A 46 -20.52 10.71 4.09
N PRO A 47 -21.69 10.22 4.54
CA PRO A 47 -22.61 10.97 5.36
C PRO A 47 -22.27 10.86 6.85
N PHE A 48 -22.35 11.97 7.58
CA PHE A 48 -22.23 12.00 9.04
C PHE A 48 -23.34 12.84 9.66
N VAL A 49 -24.04 12.29 10.66
CA VAL A 49 -25.08 13.01 11.38
C VAL A 49 -24.58 13.36 12.77
N LYS A 50 -24.76 14.62 13.15
CA LYS A 50 -24.52 15.14 14.50
C LYS A 50 -25.73 15.87 15.02
N SER A 51 -25.87 15.92 16.33
CA SER A 51 -26.97 16.60 17.01
C SER A 51 -26.46 17.44 18.16
N PHE A 52 -27.11 18.58 18.38
CA PHE A 52 -26.74 19.52 19.43
C PHE A 52 -27.97 20.02 20.15
N ARG A 53 -27.76 20.46 21.39
CA ARG A 53 -28.76 21.16 22.20
C ARG A 53 -28.17 22.48 22.68
N SER A 54 -29.01 23.51 22.80
CA SER A 54 -28.62 24.77 23.43
C SER A 54 -28.20 24.56 24.88
N ASP A 55 -27.08 25.13 25.29
CA ASP A 55 -26.63 25.12 26.69
C ASP A 55 -27.35 26.16 27.57
N GLY A 56 -28.26 26.95 26.99
CA GLY A 56 -28.98 28.03 27.68
C GLY A 56 -28.15 29.31 27.90
N HIS A 57 -26.88 29.31 27.51
CA HIS A 57 -25.93 30.44 27.58
C HIS A 57 -25.44 30.91 26.20
N GLY A 58 -26.02 30.36 25.13
CA GLY A 58 -25.70 30.72 23.74
C GLY A 58 -24.65 29.82 23.10
N GLY A 59 -24.18 28.78 23.81
CA GLY A 59 -23.38 27.69 23.27
C GLY A 59 -24.24 26.49 22.88
N GLU A 60 -23.64 25.59 22.10
CA GLU A 60 -24.25 24.32 21.69
C GLU A 60 -23.46 23.15 22.29
N VAL A 61 -24.15 22.18 22.88
CA VAL A 61 -23.56 20.95 23.41
C VAL A 61 -23.93 19.79 22.50
N SER A 62 -22.94 18.98 22.11
CA SER A 62 -23.17 17.74 21.34
C SER A 62 -23.97 16.74 22.17
N VAL A 63 -25.00 16.15 21.56
CA VAL A 63 -25.87 15.14 22.17
C VAL A 63 -26.01 13.92 21.25
N PRO A 64 -26.35 12.74 21.80
CA PRO A 64 -26.62 11.57 20.97
C PRO A 64 -27.68 11.86 19.90
N VAL A 65 -27.44 11.37 18.69
CA VAL A 65 -28.36 11.54 17.57
C VAL A 65 -29.64 10.74 17.84
N PRO A 66 -30.83 11.36 17.75
CA PRO A 66 -32.10 10.64 17.89
C PRO A 66 -32.25 9.56 16.81
N ILE A 67 -32.82 8.41 17.18
CA ILE A 67 -32.96 7.25 16.29
C ILE A 67 -33.74 7.61 15.02
N GLU A 68 -34.76 8.45 15.14
CA GLU A 68 -35.60 8.91 14.03
C GLU A 68 -34.80 9.73 13.01
N VAL A 69 -33.82 10.51 13.49
CA VAL A 69 -32.92 11.30 12.63
C VAL A 69 -31.98 10.38 11.88
N THR A 70 -31.40 9.38 12.55
CA THR A 70 -30.53 8.37 11.90
C THR A 70 -31.28 7.63 10.79
N GLN A 71 -32.50 7.14 11.08
CA GLN A 71 -33.32 6.44 10.10
C GLN A 71 -33.68 7.33 8.90
N ALA A 72 -34.06 8.59 9.16
CA ALA A 72 -34.37 9.53 8.09
C ALA A 72 -33.15 9.89 7.25
N ALA A 73 -31.96 10.02 7.86
CA ALA A 73 -30.71 10.28 7.14
C ALA A 73 -30.32 9.09 6.25
N THR A 74 -30.47 7.86 6.73
CA THR A 74 -30.26 6.65 5.91
C THR A 74 -31.24 6.58 4.74
N GLU A 75 -32.53 6.86 4.96
CA GLU A 75 -33.53 6.92 3.89
C GLU A 75 -33.17 7.98 2.84
N TYR A 76 -32.79 9.17 3.30
CA TYR A 76 -32.38 10.28 2.45
C TYR A 76 -31.14 9.93 1.61
N MET A 77 -30.08 9.40 2.21
CA MET A 77 -28.87 8.98 1.50
C MET A 77 -29.16 7.84 0.53
N GLY A 78 -30.09 6.93 0.85
CA GLY A 78 -30.57 5.92 -0.09
C GLY A 78 -31.33 6.49 -1.28
N MET A 79 -32.02 7.63 -1.12
CA MET A 79 -32.62 8.37 -2.25
C MET A 79 -31.56 9.07 -3.10
N VAL A 80 -30.59 9.72 -2.46
CA VAL A 80 -29.44 10.37 -3.12
C VAL A 80 -28.67 9.35 -3.97
N GLY A 81 -28.31 8.20 -3.40
CA GLY A 81 -27.60 7.12 -4.10
C GLY A 81 -28.33 6.64 -5.36
N ARG A 82 -29.65 6.43 -5.28
CA ARG A 82 -30.46 6.03 -6.45
C ARG A 82 -30.50 7.07 -7.56
N VAL A 83 -30.42 8.36 -7.24
CA VAL A 83 -30.35 9.43 -8.24
C VAL A 83 -28.93 9.51 -8.80
N PHE A 84 -27.92 9.34 -7.94
CA PHE A 84 -26.51 9.33 -8.30
C PHE A 84 -26.20 8.25 -9.34
N GLU A 85 -26.59 7.00 -9.08
CA GLU A 85 -26.44 5.86 -10.00
C GLU A 85 -27.08 6.11 -11.38
N ARG A 86 -28.19 6.86 -11.44
CA ARG A 86 -28.88 7.16 -12.71
C ARG A 86 -28.19 8.25 -13.54
N LEU A 87 -27.51 9.19 -12.87
CA LEU A 87 -26.87 10.35 -13.49
C LEU A 87 -25.36 10.17 -13.68
N GLN A 88 -24.79 9.12 -13.10
CA GLN A 88 -23.39 8.74 -13.29
C GLN A 88 -23.18 8.29 -14.74
N ALA A 89 -22.55 9.17 -15.52
CA ALA A 89 -22.06 8.84 -16.85
C ALA A 89 -20.53 8.84 -16.79
N GLU A 90 -19.89 7.69 -16.67
CA GLU A 90 -18.43 7.66 -16.52
C GLU A 90 -17.73 8.13 -17.80
N PRO A 91 -16.74 9.04 -17.69
CA PRO A 91 -15.89 9.35 -18.83
C PRO A 91 -15.10 8.10 -19.24
N PRO A 92 -14.61 8.03 -20.49
CA PRO A 92 -13.76 6.91 -20.90
C PRO A 92 -12.49 6.88 -20.06
N LEU A 93 -12.17 5.69 -19.55
CA LEU A 93 -10.92 5.44 -18.81
C LEU A 93 -9.70 5.72 -19.70
N PRO A 94 -8.56 6.12 -19.11
CA PRO A 94 -7.30 6.18 -19.83
C PRO A 94 -6.94 4.82 -20.42
N GLN A 95 -6.18 4.81 -21.52
CA GLN A 95 -5.66 3.56 -22.10
C GLN A 95 -4.54 2.99 -21.24
N TRP A 96 -4.29 1.69 -21.39
CA TRP A 96 -3.30 0.94 -20.63
C TRP A 96 -1.89 1.55 -20.64
N ASP A 97 -1.49 2.10 -21.79
CA ASP A 97 -0.15 2.60 -22.10
C ASP A 97 -0.05 4.14 -22.04
N GLU A 98 -1.03 4.80 -21.42
CA GLU A 98 -1.00 6.23 -21.15
C GLU A 98 0.00 6.60 -20.05
N THR A 99 0.31 7.89 -19.94
CA THR A 99 1.28 8.41 -18.97
C THR A 99 0.70 8.55 -17.56
N ILE A 100 1.57 8.68 -16.56
CA ILE A 100 1.20 8.95 -15.16
C ILE A 100 0.24 10.15 -15.07
N GLU A 101 0.51 11.22 -15.81
CA GLU A 101 -0.31 12.44 -15.80
C GLU A 101 -1.73 12.19 -16.29
N ALA A 102 -1.93 11.30 -17.28
CA ALA A 102 -3.26 10.99 -17.80
C ALA A 102 -4.13 10.25 -16.75
N PHE A 103 -3.53 9.33 -15.99
CA PHE A 103 -4.20 8.63 -14.89
C PHE A 103 -4.52 9.58 -13.73
N GLN A 104 -3.60 10.48 -13.38
CA GLN A 104 -3.81 11.51 -12.35
C GLN A 104 -4.95 12.46 -12.77
N GLU A 105 -4.87 13.02 -13.98
CA GLU A 105 -5.91 13.95 -14.48
C GLU A 105 -7.28 13.26 -14.55
N TYR A 106 -7.33 11.97 -14.92
CA TYR A 106 -8.57 11.22 -14.88
C TYR A 106 -9.12 11.09 -13.45
N THR A 107 -8.28 10.70 -12.49
CA THR A 107 -8.66 10.54 -11.08
C THR A 107 -9.19 11.85 -10.47
N ASP A 108 -8.46 12.95 -10.67
CA ASP A 108 -8.85 14.28 -10.16
C ASP A 108 -10.16 14.78 -10.78
N ARG A 109 -10.33 14.58 -12.10
CA ARG A 109 -11.58 14.92 -12.80
C ARG A 109 -12.74 14.07 -12.32
N ALA A 110 -12.53 12.77 -12.09
CA ALA A 110 -13.55 11.88 -11.57
C ALA A 110 -14.00 12.31 -10.16
N GLN A 111 -13.05 12.61 -9.27
CA GLN A 111 -13.33 13.10 -7.91
C GLN A 111 -14.11 14.41 -7.94
N THR A 112 -13.62 15.41 -8.69
CA THR A 112 -14.27 16.71 -8.85
C THR A 112 -15.70 16.55 -9.38
N ARG A 113 -15.87 15.69 -10.38
CA ARG A 113 -17.17 15.44 -10.98
C ARG A 113 -18.13 14.79 -10.00
N GLN A 114 -17.70 13.77 -9.27
CA GLN A 114 -18.54 13.13 -8.28
C GLN A 114 -18.94 14.12 -7.18
N GLN A 115 -18.01 14.97 -6.73
CA GLN A 115 -18.29 16.00 -5.73
C GLN A 115 -19.32 17.03 -6.23
N ASN A 116 -19.21 17.45 -7.49
CA ASN A 116 -20.20 18.33 -8.13
C ASN A 116 -21.57 17.65 -8.23
N LEU A 117 -21.60 16.37 -8.60
CA LEU A 117 -22.83 15.60 -8.71
C LEU A 117 -23.52 15.43 -7.34
N LEU A 118 -22.76 15.14 -6.28
CA LEU A 118 -23.26 15.09 -4.91
C LEU A 118 -23.88 16.44 -4.50
N SER A 119 -23.16 17.53 -4.76
CA SER A 119 -23.60 18.90 -4.46
C SER A 119 -24.86 19.32 -5.25
N GLU A 120 -25.05 18.77 -6.44
CA GLU A 120 -26.25 19.00 -7.26
C GLU A 120 -27.46 18.16 -6.79
N ILE A 121 -27.24 16.87 -6.51
CA ILE A 121 -28.31 15.92 -6.19
C ILE A 121 -28.86 16.13 -4.79
N MET A 122 -28.00 16.31 -3.78
CA MET A 122 -28.43 16.38 -2.39
C MET A 122 -29.50 17.48 -2.16
N PRO A 123 -29.32 18.74 -2.58
CA PRO A 123 -30.36 19.76 -2.44
C PRO A 123 -31.66 19.42 -3.16
N GLN A 124 -31.58 18.80 -4.35
CA GLN A 124 -32.77 18.39 -5.11
C GLN A 124 -33.57 17.31 -4.37
N VAL A 125 -32.90 16.29 -3.84
CA VAL A 125 -33.53 15.23 -3.04
C VAL A 125 -34.06 15.81 -1.73
N TYR A 126 -33.34 16.74 -1.11
CA TYR A 126 -33.76 17.36 0.14
C TYR A 126 -35.07 18.14 -0.04
N ALA A 127 -35.21 18.86 -1.15
CA ALA A 127 -36.43 19.59 -1.53
C ALA A 127 -37.60 18.70 -1.97
N SER A 128 -37.39 17.39 -2.18
CA SER A 128 -38.45 16.47 -2.64
C SER A 128 -39.48 16.10 -1.56
N ARG A 129 -39.19 16.43 -0.29
CA ARG A 129 -40.04 16.16 0.87
C ARG A 129 -40.23 17.44 1.68
N ASP A 130 -41.44 17.65 2.19
CA ASP A 130 -41.81 18.87 2.91
C ASP A 130 -41.00 19.11 4.20
N ALA A 131 -40.50 18.05 4.84
CA ALA A 131 -39.66 18.17 6.04
C ALA A 131 -38.75 16.95 6.26
N TRP A 132 -37.47 17.23 6.48
CA TRP A 132 -36.48 16.31 7.06
C TRP A 132 -36.19 16.71 8.51
N PRO A 133 -35.92 15.77 9.42
CA PRO A 133 -35.65 16.07 10.84
C PRO A 133 -34.20 16.56 11.09
N PHE A 134 -33.52 17.03 10.05
CA PHE A 134 -32.14 17.53 10.10
C PHE A 134 -31.93 18.58 9.01
N THR A 135 -30.94 19.46 9.18
CA THR A 135 -30.41 20.28 8.07
C THR A 135 -29.33 19.52 7.32
N CYS A 136 -29.15 19.79 6.03
CA CYS A 136 -28.14 19.14 5.20
C CYS A 136 -27.05 20.14 4.78
N ARG A 137 -25.78 19.75 4.89
CA ARG A 137 -24.62 20.51 4.40
C ARG A 137 -23.66 19.59 3.64
N ILE A 138 -23.31 19.99 2.42
CA ILE A 138 -22.29 19.32 1.60
C ILE A 138 -20.99 20.12 1.72
N HIS A 139 -19.88 19.42 1.95
CA HIS A 139 -18.54 20.00 2.01
C HIS A 139 -17.80 19.76 0.71
N ALA A 140 -16.93 20.70 0.31
CA ALA A 140 -16.23 20.61 -0.96
C ALA A 140 -15.11 19.55 -0.95
N ASN A 141 -14.55 19.25 0.22
CA ASN A 141 -13.48 18.30 0.42
C ASN A 141 -13.54 17.68 1.82
N VAL A 142 -12.62 16.76 2.10
CA VAL A 142 -12.56 16.03 3.37
C VAL A 142 -12.10 16.94 4.53
N GLU A 143 -11.16 17.87 4.28
CA GLU A 143 -10.67 18.81 5.30
C GLU A 143 -11.81 19.66 5.86
N GLU A 144 -12.59 20.30 5.00
CA GLU A 144 -13.76 21.08 5.40
C GLU A 144 -14.79 20.23 6.14
N PHE A 145 -15.00 18.98 5.72
CA PHE A 145 -15.91 18.06 6.38
C PHE A 145 -15.46 17.76 7.81
N LEU A 146 -14.18 17.44 8.02
CA LEU A 146 -13.60 17.17 9.33
C LEU A 146 -13.60 18.42 10.22
N ASP A 147 -13.22 19.59 9.68
CA ASP A 147 -13.22 20.87 10.41
C ASP A 147 -14.60 21.27 10.91
N ASN A 148 -15.66 20.83 10.23
CA ASN A 148 -17.04 21.05 10.63
C ASN A 148 -17.58 19.94 11.56
N GLY A 149 -16.72 19.06 12.06
CA GLY A 149 -17.07 17.99 13.00
C GLY A 149 -17.62 16.72 12.33
N GLY A 150 -17.39 16.56 11.03
CA GLY A 150 -17.56 15.29 10.33
C GLY A 150 -16.60 14.22 10.87
N GLN A 151 -16.96 12.96 10.70
CA GLN A 151 -16.14 11.82 11.11
C GLN A 151 -16.16 10.76 10.01
N LEU A 152 -15.00 10.18 9.73
CA LEU A 152 -14.83 9.02 8.84
C LEU A 152 -14.65 7.79 9.73
N PHE A 153 -15.55 6.82 9.61
CA PHE A 153 -15.61 5.67 10.51
C PHE A 153 -15.03 4.43 9.87
N GLY A 154 -13.75 4.18 10.12
CA GLY A 154 -13.06 2.99 9.63
C GLY A 154 -11.82 3.36 8.83
N LEU A 155 -10.92 2.39 8.72
CA LEU A 155 -9.68 2.53 7.95
C LEU A 155 -9.96 2.54 6.44
N ASP A 156 -11.02 1.84 6.02
CA ASP A 156 -11.43 1.77 4.62
C ASP A 156 -12.18 3.04 4.17
N ASP A 157 -12.53 3.94 5.10
CA ASP A 157 -13.20 5.22 4.83
C ASP A 157 -12.21 6.39 4.74
N GLN A 158 -10.92 6.15 5.00
CA GLN A 158 -9.92 7.20 5.01
C GLN A 158 -9.59 7.68 3.59
N PRO A 159 -9.37 8.98 3.38
CA PRO A 159 -8.92 9.48 2.09
C PRO A 159 -7.58 8.86 1.72
N MET A 160 -7.44 8.49 0.45
CA MET A 160 -6.17 8.06 -0.10
C MET A 160 -5.12 9.18 0.05
N GLU A 161 -3.97 8.85 0.64
CA GLU A 161 -2.87 9.82 0.74
C GLU A 161 -2.33 10.15 -0.66
N PRO A 162 -2.16 11.44 -1.03
CA PRO A 162 -1.67 11.82 -2.35
C PRO A 162 -0.29 11.23 -2.69
N SER A 163 0.59 11.11 -1.69
CA SER A 163 1.93 10.54 -1.86
C SER A 163 1.86 9.04 -2.17
N ASP A 164 1.02 8.30 -1.44
CA ASP A 164 0.77 6.87 -1.66
C ASP A 164 0.14 6.63 -3.03
N TYR A 165 -0.78 7.50 -3.48
CA TYR A 165 -1.33 7.44 -4.83
C TYR A 165 -0.25 7.59 -5.89
N ALA A 166 0.58 8.64 -5.78
CA ALA A 166 1.66 8.89 -6.72
C ALA A 166 2.65 7.72 -6.80
N HIS A 167 3.01 7.13 -5.66
CA HIS A 167 3.91 5.97 -5.62
C HIS A 167 3.29 4.72 -6.25
N ARG A 168 2.06 4.37 -5.89
CA ARG A 168 1.34 3.22 -6.47
C ARG A 168 1.15 3.39 -7.98
N LEU A 169 0.79 4.59 -8.42
CA LEU A 169 0.60 4.88 -9.83
C LEU A 169 1.90 4.77 -10.63
N THR A 170 2.99 5.31 -10.09
CA THR A 170 4.32 5.21 -10.73
C THR A 170 4.71 3.74 -10.95
N ARG A 171 4.49 2.90 -9.94
CA ARG A 171 4.77 1.46 -10.00
C ARG A 171 3.88 0.75 -11.02
N ALA A 172 2.58 1.03 -11.00
CA ALA A 172 1.61 0.43 -11.90
C ALA A 172 1.89 0.79 -13.37
N VAL A 173 2.12 2.07 -13.68
CA VAL A 173 2.48 2.52 -15.04
C VAL A 173 3.80 1.90 -15.48
N LYS A 174 4.82 1.88 -14.61
CA LYS A 174 6.10 1.25 -14.93
C LYS A 174 5.95 -0.24 -15.24
N SER A 175 5.12 -0.93 -14.47
CA SER A 175 4.78 -2.34 -14.68
C SER A 175 4.07 -2.56 -16.03
N ALA A 176 3.12 -1.68 -16.38
CA ALA A 176 2.40 -1.70 -17.65
C ALA A 176 3.34 -1.51 -18.87
N GLU A 177 4.27 -0.57 -18.78
CA GLU A 177 5.34 -0.37 -19.76
C GLU A 177 6.21 -1.63 -19.91
N ASN A 178 6.63 -2.20 -18.78
CA ASN A 178 7.49 -3.37 -18.73
C ASN A 178 6.84 -4.62 -19.34
N LEU A 179 5.53 -4.82 -19.15
CA LEU A 179 4.79 -5.89 -19.82
C LEU A 179 4.68 -5.67 -21.34
N ASN A 180 4.44 -4.42 -21.77
CA ASN A 180 4.45 -4.08 -23.19
C ASN A 180 5.82 -4.39 -23.80
N LEU A 181 6.91 -4.03 -23.11
CA LEU A 181 8.28 -4.32 -23.55
C LEU A 181 8.51 -5.83 -23.71
N LEU A 182 8.13 -6.66 -22.73
CA LEU A 182 8.28 -8.12 -22.83
C LEU A 182 7.51 -8.73 -24.00
N SER A 183 6.32 -8.21 -24.30
CA SER A 183 5.49 -8.72 -25.41
C SER A 183 6.13 -8.51 -26.79
N GLN A 184 7.01 -7.52 -26.93
CA GLN A 184 7.71 -7.18 -28.17
C GLN A 184 9.00 -8.00 -28.38
N VAL A 185 9.50 -8.65 -27.33
CA VAL A 185 10.75 -9.41 -27.37
C VAL A 185 10.56 -10.76 -28.06
N SER A 186 11.59 -11.19 -28.80
CA SER A 186 11.62 -12.49 -29.50
C SER A 186 11.38 -13.68 -28.57
N ARG A 187 10.71 -14.72 -29.08
CA ARG A 187 10.50 -16.00 -28.37
C ARG A 187 11.79 -16.78 -28.10
N LYS A 188 12.90 -16.41 -28.75
CA LYS A 188 14.22 -17.01 -28.51
C LYS A 188 14.93 -16.42 -27.29
N THR A 189 14.44 -15.30 -26.77
CA THR A 189 14.97 -14.62 -25.60
C THR A 189 14.33 -15.21 -24.35
N ILE A 190 15.13 -15.43 -23.31
CA ILE A 190 14.65 -15.79 -21.97
C ILE A 190 14.00 -14.54 -21.38
N LYS A 191 12.71 -14.60 -21.09
CA LYS A 191 11.95 -13.50 -20.52
C LYS A 191 11.70 -13.78 -19.05
N ILE A 192 12.15 -12.88 -18.20
CA ILE A 192 12.04 -13.00 -16.75
C ILE A 192 11.18 -11.83 -16.27
N VAL A 193 10.08 -12.16 -15.59
CA VAL A 193 9.35 -11.19 -14.77
C VAL A 193 9.82 -11.35 -13.34
N PHE A 194 10.02 -10.25 -12.64
CA PHE A 194 10.33 -10.28 -11.22
C PHE A 194 9.64 -9.14 -10.50
N THR A 195 9.49 -9.29 -9.19
CA THR A 195 8.96 -8.26 -8.31
C THR A 195 9.78 -8.19 -7.04
N THR A 196 9.61 -7.10 -6.31
CA THR A 196 10.26 -6.84 -5.03
C THR A 196 9.21 -6.53 -4.00
N GLN A 197 9.29 -7.21 -2.85
CA GLN A 197 8.39 -7.00 -1.73
C GLN A 197 9.21 -6.66 -0.49
N LEU A 198 8.73 -5.70 0.30
CA LEU A 198 9.27 -5.47 1.63
C LEU A 198 8.70 -6.55 2.54
N THR A 199 9.55 -7.41 3.10
CA THR A 199 9.11 -8.52 3.98
C THR A 199 9.21 -8.15 5.45
N GLU A 200 10.23 -7.39 5.80
CA GLU A 200 10.43 -6.86 7.15
C GLU A 200 10.59 -5.34 7.01
N PRO A 201 9.73 -4.52 7.63
CA PRO A 201 9.96 -3.08 7.74
C PRO A 201 11.04 -2.78 8.79
N LEU A 202 11.29 -1.50 9.09
CA LEU A 202 12.14 -1.13 10.22
C LEU A 202 11.43 -1.55 11.52
N THR A 203 12.01 -2.46 12.30
CA THR A 203 11.40 -2.94 13.54
C THR A 203 12.14 -2.45 14.77
N LEU A 204 11.38 -2.29 15.86
CA LEU A 204 11.90 -1.99 17.19
C LEU A 204 11.88 -3.29 18.00
N VAL A 205 13.05 -3.70 18.51
CA VAL A 205 13.21 -4.96 19.24
C VAL A 205 13.78 -4.70 20.62
N LYS A 206 13.23 -5.40 21.61
CA LYS A 206 13.76 -5.44 22.97
C LYS A 206 14.64 -6.67 23.14
N ASN A 207 15.91 -6.44 23.47
CA ASN A 207 16.86 -7.49 23.77
C ASN A 207 16.52 -8.20 25.08
N ASP A 208 16.88 -9.48 25.15
CA ASP A 208 16.92 -10.17 26.42
C ASP A 208 17.91 -9.46 27.35
N PRO A 209 17.60 -9.33 28.65
CA PRO A 209 18.62 -8.95 29.62
C PRO A 209 19.65 -10.08 29.61
N ASP A 210 20.79 -9.85 28.95
CA ASP A 210 21.84 -10.83 28.88
C ASP A 210 22.22 -11.27 30.30
N SER A 211 22.16 -12.56 30.55
CA SER A 211 22.57 -13.22 31.80
C SER A 211 24.09 -13.15 32.05
N ASN A 212 24.82 -12.36 31.27
CA ASN A 212 26.25 -12.14 31.43
C ASN A 212 26.48 -10.84 32.19
N ASN A 213 26.64 -11.01 33.50
CA ASN A 213 27.34 -10.13 34.44
C ASN A 213 28.30 -9.12 33.78
N ASN A 214 27.83 -7.90 33.55
CA ASN A 214 28.67 -6.70 33.69
C ASN A 214 28.16 -5.92 34.90
N GLU A 215 28.41 -6.49 36.09
CA GLU A 215 28.34 -5.73 37.34
C GLU A 215 29.39 -4.61 37.27
N GLY A 216 28.98 -3.41 36.82
CA GLY A 216 29.78 -2.20 36.96
C GLY A 216 29.92 -1.29 35.74
N GLU A 217 29.31 -1.59 34.60
CA GLU A 217 29.14 -0.59 33.54
C GLU A 217 27.82 0.16 33.75
N ASP A 218 27.87 1.47 33.63
CA ASP A 218 26.73 2.38 33.74
C ASP A 218 25.84 2.12 32.51
N ILE A 219 24.99 1.08 32.58
CA ILE A 219 24.12 0.65 31.48
C ILE A 219 23.23 1.84 31.14
N GLY A 220 23.42 2.37 29.93
CA GLY A 220 22.61 3.44 29.39
C GLY A 220 21.15 2.96 29.36
N PRO A 221 20.17 3.82 29.67
CA PRO A 221 18.76 3.44 29.75
C PRO A 221 18.13 3.02 28.40
N MET A 222 18.91 2.95 27.31
CA MET A 222 18.53 2.46 25.99
C MET A 222 19.24 1.15 25.59
N ASP A 223 20.15 0.62 26.42
CA ASP A 223 21.03 -0.52 26.07
C ASP A 223 20.31 -1.88 25.97
N GLY A 224 18.98 -1.90 26.09
CA GLY A 224 18.13 -3.08 25.88
C GLY A 224 17.23 -3.00 24.65
N TRP A 225 17.39 -1.97 23.81
CA TRP A 225 16.53 -1.72 22.66
C TRP A 225 17.36 -1.54 21.39
N GLU A 226 16.96 -2.24 20.34
CA GLU A 226 17.65 -2.25 19.04
C GLU A 226 16.69 -2.00 17.88
N LEU A 227 17.28 -1.55 16.77
CA LEU A 227 16.61 -1.40 15.49
C LEU A 227 17.06 -2.49 14.54
N PHE A 228 16.10 -3.18 13.93
CA PHE A 228 16.36 -4.08 12.82
C PHE A 228 15.95 -3.42 11.52
N TYR A 229 16.92 -3.24 10.63
CA TYR A 229 16.71 -2.55 9.36
C TYR A 229 15.83 -3.36 8.40
N PRO A 230 15.07 -2.65 7.53
CA PRO A 230 14.14 -3.31 6.62
C PRO A 230 14.82 -4.29 5.68
N LYS A 231 14.11 -5.36 5.32
CA LYS A 231 14.57 -6.38 4.37
C LYS A 231 13.58 -6.56 3.21
N GLY A 232 14.10 -6.43 2.00
CA GLY A 232 13.38 -6.77 0.78
C GLY A 232 13.57 -8.24 0.36
N ARG A 233 12.60 -8.78 -0.36
CA ARG A 233 12.66 -10.08 -1.03
C ARG A 233 12.38 -9.94 -2.51
N VAL A 234 13.06 -10.76 -3.30
CA VAL A 234 12.81 -10.91 -4.75
C VAL A 234 12.05 -12.18 -5.03
N GLU A 235 11.01 -12.05 -5.83
CA GLU A 235 10.32 -13.16 -6.49
C GLU A 235 10.45 -13.00 -8.00
N CYS A 236 10.69 -14.10 -8.71
CA CYS A 236 10.86 -14.07 -10.15
C CYS A 236 10.30 -15.32 -10.82
N GLN A 237 9.90 -15.18 -12.07
CA GLN A 237 9.39 -16.25 -12.91
C GLN A 237 9.86 -16.08 -14.36
N VAL A 238 10.22 -17.18 -14.99
CA VAL A 238 10.43 -17.24 -16.45
C VAL A 238 9.07 -17.35 -17.13
N THR A 239 8.78 -16.49 -18.09
CA THR A 239 7.48 -16.47 -18.77
C THR A 239 7.29 -17.68 -19.70
N ASP A 240 6.04 -18.07 -19.93
CA ASP A 240 5.69 -19.26 -20.70
C ASP A 240 6.15 -19.24 -22.16
N ASP A 241 6.31 -18.05 -22.74
CA ASP A 241 6.79 -17.82 -24.10
C ASP A 241 8.31 -17.81 -24.24
N SER A 242 9.04 -18.12 -23.16
CA SER A 242 10.49 -18.37 -23.15
C SER A 242 10.85 -19.75 -23.71
N PRO A 243 12.13 -19.98 -24.11
CA PRO A 243 12.59 -21.28 -24.60
C PRO A 243 12.30 -22.46 -23.65
N GLU A 244 11.90 -23.61 -24.20
CA GLU A 244 11.52 -24.80 -23.41
C GLU A 244 12.61 -25.30 -22.44
N TRP A 245 13.89 -25.15 -22.81
CA TRP A 245 14.99 -25.64 -22.00
C TRP A 245 15.09 -24.88 -20.67
N ILE A 246 14.88 -23.54 -20.66
CA ILE A 246 14.99 -22.75 -19.43
C ILE A 246 13.80 -23.01 -18.51
N LYS A 247 12.62 -23.29 -19.08
CA LYS A 247 11.41 -23.63 -18.30
C LYS A 247 11.57 -24.93 -17.50
N ARG A 248 12.38 -25.88 -17.99
CA ARG A 248 12.67 -27.16 -17.31
C ARG A 248 13.90 -27.12 -16.42
N ASN A 249 14.79 -26.14 -16.61
CA ASN A 249 16.05 -26.06 -15.89
C ASN A 249 15.92 -25.21 -14.62
N LYS A 250 15.58 -25.87 -13.50
CA LYS A 250 15.46 -25.20 -12.18
C LYS A 250 16.76 -24.55 -11.72
N ALA A 251 17.91 -25.16 -12.00
CA ALA A 251 19.22 -24.62 -11.60
C ALA A 251 19.52 -23.30 -12.33
N ALA A 252 19.19 -23.21 -13.62
CA ALA A 252 19.35 -21.97 -14.37
C ALA A 252 18.36 -20.88 -13.92
N GLN A 253 17.11 -21.24 -13.61
CA GLN A 253 16.15 -20.29 -13.03
C GLN A 253 16.63 -19.72 -11.70
N GLU A 254 17.16 -20.56 -10.81
CA GLU A 254 17.72 -20.12 -9.53
C GLU A 254 18.98 -19.26 -9.72
N ALA A 255 19.84 -19.59 -10.68
CA ALA A 255 20.99 -18.76 -11.01
C ALA A 255 20.58 -17.36 -11.49
N TYR A 256 19.52 -17.24 -12.29
CA TYR A 256 18.97 -15.93 -12.67
C TYR A 256 18.37 -15.18 -11.49
N ARG A 257 17.63 -15.89 -10.62
CA ARG A 257 17.08 -15.31 -9.40
C ARG A 257 18.19 -14.72 -8.52
N GLN A 258 19.24 -15.50 -8.27
CA GLN A 258 20.36 -15.08 -7.44
C GLN A 258 21.09 -13.89 -8.06
N LYS A 259 21.25 -13.86 -9.38
CA LYS A 259 21.79 -12.68 -10.08
C LYS A 259 20.94 -11.42 -9.92
N ILE A 260 19.60 -11.55 -9.94
CA ILE A 260 18.71 -10.41 -9.71
C ILE A 260 18.87 -9.92 -8.26
N ILE A 261 18.92 -10.84 -7.29
CA ILE A 261 19.13 -10.49 -5.88
C ILE A 261 20.48 -9.78 -5.68
N GLU A 262 21.56 -10.30 -6.25
CA GLU A 262 22.90 -9.71 -6.17
C GLU A 262 23.02 -8.36 -6.88
N ALA A 263 22.20 -8.12 -7.90
CA ALA A 263 22.18 -6.88 -8.65
C ALA A 263 21.21 -5.82 -8.08
N ILE A 264 20.50 -6.10 -6.99
CA ILE A 264 19.77 -5.08 -6.24
C ILE A 264 20.74 -4.50 -5.23
N ASP A 265 21.27 -3.31 -5.53
CA ASP A 265 22.17 -2.58 -4.66
C ASP A 265 21.44 -1.40 -4.00
N ILE A 266 20.86 -1.65 -2.83
CA ILE A 266 20.25 -0.57 -2.04
C ILE A 266 21.37 0.04 -1.17
N PRO A 267 21.59 1.36 -1.25
CA PRO A 267 22.58 2.03 -0.41
C PRO A 267 22.34 1.72 1.07
N ALA A 268 23.42 1.38 1.79
CA ALA A 268 23.35 1.17 3.24
C ALA A 268 22.97 2.45 4.01
N ASP A 269 23.22 3.61 3.41
CA ASP A 269 22.81 4.92 3.91
C ASP A 269 21.74 5.50 2.98
N LEU A 270 20.50 5.57 3.48
CA LEU A 270 19.36 6.12 2.74
C LEU A 270 19.31 7.66 2.81
N GLY A 271 20.34 8.31 3.38
CA GLY A 271 20.38 9.76 3.62
C GLY A 271 19.47 10.22 4.76
N THR A 272 18.80 9.27 5.42
CA THR A 272 17.98 9.41 6.62
C THR A 272 18.30 8.21 7.50
N SER A 273 18.54 8.44 8.79
CA SER A 273 18.70 7.38 9.79
C SER A 273 17.68 7.58 10.89
N VAL A 274 17.13 6.48 11.41
CA VAL A 274 16.32 6.51 12.62
C VAL A 274 17.27 6.21 13.77
N ASP A 275 17.60 7.23 14.54
CA ASP A 275 18.33 7.05 15.80
C ASP A 275 17.33 6.91 16.93
N LEU A 276 17.49 5.90 17.79
CA LEU A 276 16.68 5.76 18.99
C LEU A 276 17.03 6.87 19.99
N THR A 277 16.14 7.83 20.12
CA THR A 277 16.24 8.94 21.05
C THR A 277 14.88 9.18 21.72
N VAL A 278 14.85 10.03 22.73
CA VAL A 278 13.58 10.43 23.39
C VAL A 278 12.67 11.22 22.42
N ALA A 279 13.22 11.76 21.33
CA ALA A 279 12.48 12.52 20.33
C ALA A 279 11.98 11.67 19.15
N THR A 280 12.35 10.38 19.09
CA THR A 280 11.96 9.50 17.99
C THR A 280 10.44 9.29 17.99
N THR A 281 9.82 9.33 16.82
CA THR A 281 8.36 9.15 16.66
C THR A 281 8.06 7.95 15.79
N ALA A 282 6.84 7.41 15.87
CA ALA A 282 6.40 6.36 14.96
C ALA A 282 6.42 6.82 13.49
N ASP A 283 6.14 8.10 13.23
CA ASP A 283 6.23 8.69 11.90
C ASP A 283 7.62 8.54 11.28
N ALA A 284 8.70 8.66 12.08
CA ALA A 284 10.06 8.50 11.58
C ALA A 284 10.33 7.07 11.07
N PHE A 285 9.74 6.07 11.71
CA PHE A 285 9.79 4.68 11.29
C PHE A 285 8.98 4.43 10.00
N VAL A 286 7.78 5.01 9.92
CA VAL A 286 6.91 4.94 8.73
C VAL A 286 7.61 5.58 7.53
N GLU A 287 8.14 6.80 7.70
CA GLU A 287 8.82 7.54 6.64
C GLU A 287 10.05 6.77 6.15
N TYR A 288 10.91 6.28 7.06
CA TYR A 288 12.07 5.48 6.69
C TYR A 288 11.67 4.22 5.91
N THR A 289 10.65 3.51 6.37
CA THR A 289 10.13 2.30 5.71
C THR A 289 9.57 2.60 4.32
N LYS A 290 8.79 3.69 4.17
CA LYS A 290 8.28 4.17 2.87
C LYS A 290 9.44 4.52 1.91
N ILE A 291 10.48 5.20 2.39
CA ILE A 291 11.67 5.55 1.61
C ILE A 291 12.40 4.30 1.14
N TYR A 292 12.65 3.33 2.03
CA TYR A 292 13.31 2.08 1.69
C TYR A 292 12.52 1.30 0.63
N GLU A 293 11.20 1.15 0.80
CA GLU A 293 10.34 0.45 -0.16
C GLU A 293 10.37 1.10 -1.55
N HIS A 294 10.39 2.43 -1.60
CA HIS A 294 10.49 3.18 -2.85
C HIS A 294 11.86 3.03 -3.52
N LEU A 295 12.93 3.04 -2.75
CA LEU A 295 14.30 2.83 -3.26
C LEU A 295 14.49 1.42 -3.79
N LEU A 296 13.99 0.40 -3.08
CA LEU A 296 13.96 -0.99 -3.56
C LEU A 296 13.26 -1.09 -4.92
N PHE A 297 12.08 -0.46 -5.06
CA PHE A 297 11.39 -0.38 -6.35
C PHE A 297 12.24 0.31 -7.43
N LYS A 298 12.79 1.50 -7.13
CA LYS A 298 13.55 2.27 -8.12
C LYS A 298 14.76 1.50 -8.62
N GLU A 299 15.52 0.90 -7.72
CA GLU A 299 16.69 0.12 -8.07
C GLU A 299 16.30 -1.11 -8.90
N ALA A 300 15.28 -1.85 -8.46
CA ALA A 300 14.80 -3.02 -9.18
C ALA A 300 14.27 -2.69 -10.58
N ALA A 301 13.44 -1.66 -10.71
CA ALA A 301 12.70 -1.36 -11.93
C ALA A 301 13.50 -0.58 -12.99
N TYR A 302 14.49 0.22 -12.57
CA TYR A 302 15.26 1.08 -13.48
C TYR A 302 16.73 0.67 -13.62
N THR A 303 17.33 0.05 -12.61
CA THR A 303 18.74 -0.33 -12.61
C THR A 303 18.92 -1.83 -12.83
N THR A 304 18.48 -2.65 -11.87
CA THR A 304 18.67 -4.11 -11.87
C THR A 304 18.10 -4.75 -13.13
N ALA A 305 16.87 -4.37 -13.53
CA ALA A 305 16.23 -4.94 -14.72
C ALA A 305 17.06 -4.76 -16.01
N ASP A 306 17.76 -3.63 -16.17
CA ASP A 306 18.63 -3.39 -17.32
C ASP A 306 19.96 -4.14 -17.16
N GLN A 307 20.56 -4.13 -15.95
CA GLN A 307 21.82 -4.84 -15.66
C GLN A 307 21.75 -6.36 -15.89
N VAL A 308 20.61 -6.98 -15.58
CA VAL A 308 20.40 -8.43 -15.73
C VAL A 308 19.81 -8.81 -17.10
N SER A 309 19.52 -7.83 -17.95
CA SER A 309 19.11 -8.04 -19.34
C SER A 309 20.34 -8.10 -20.27
N PHE A 310 20.36 -9.05 -21.20
CA PHE A 310 21.43 -9.20 -22.20
C PHE A 310 20.90 -9.01 -23.62
N LYS A 311 21.52 -8.11 -24.38
CA LYS A 311 21.15 -7.84 -25.78
C LYS A 311 22.10 -8.55 -26.76
N GLU A 312 21.63 -8.70 -28.00
CA GLU A 312 22.41 -9.32 -29.07
C GLU A 312 23.68 -8.51 -29.34
N GLY A 313 24.86 -9.12 -29.18
CA GLY A 313 26.17 -8.48 -29.33
C GLY A 313 26.96 -8.28 -28.02
N GLU A 314 26.36 -8.58 -26.85
CA GLU A 314 27.03 -8.47 -25.54
C GLU A 314 27.44 -9.86 -25.02
N THR A 315 28.75 -10.17 -25.01
CA THR A 315 29.27 -11.41 -24.41
C THR A 315 29.26 -11.32 -22.88
N HIS A 316 28.33 -12.00 -22.22
CA HIS A 316 28.27 -12.08 -20.76
C HIS A 316 28.20 -13.53 -20.26
N ARG A 317 28.96 -13.81 -19.20
CA ARG A 317 29.08 -15.14 -18.58
C ARG A 317 27.94 -15.33 -17.57
N VAL A 318 27.02 -16.24 -17.86
CA VAL A 318 26.17 -16.86 -16.84
C VAL A 318 26.72 -18.26 -16.64
N GLY A 319 27.38 -18.50 -15.51
CA GLY A 319 27.78 -19.85 -15.12
C GLY A 319 26.52 -20.65 -14.83
N ALA A 320 26.06 -21.43 -15.80
CA ALA A 320 25.11 -22.51 -15.56
C ALA A 320 25.92 -23.82 -15.40
N PRO A 321 25.54 -24.73 -14.51
CA PRO A 321 26.14 -26.06 -14.45
C PRO A 321 25.91 -26.75 -15.81
N SER A 322 26.89 -27.54 -16.26
CA SER A 322 26.83 -28.27 -17.52
C SER A 322 25.52 -29.04 -17.64
N ILE A 323 24.91 -28.95 -18.82
CA ILE A 323 23.90 -29.92 -19.22
C ILE A 323 24.66 -31.22 -19.47
N ASP A 324 24.59 -32.16 -18.53
CA ASP A 324 25.01 -33.54 -18.76
C ASP A 324 24.01 -34.17 -19.75
N THR A 325 24.27 -33.97 -21.04
CA THR A 325 23.80 -34.92 -22.05
C THR A 325 24.71 -36.13 -21.98
N ASP A 326 24.24 -37.19 -21.33
CA ASP A 326 24.78 -38.55 -21.44
C ASP A 326 24.80 -38.96 -22.92
N ASP A 327 25.94 -38.76 -23.59
CA ASP A 327 26.49 -39.59 -24.67
C ASP A 327 27.70 -38.88 -25.32
N ALA A 328 28.86 -38.97 -24.67
CA ALA A 328 30.17 -39.06 -25.32
C ALA A 328 31.28 -39.22 -24.26
N GLU A 329 31.91 -40.38 -24.23
CA GLU A 329 33.23 -40.55 -23.63
C GLU A 329 34.23 -39.59 -24.31
N MET A 330 34.79 -38.62 -23.57
CA MET A 330 36.21 -38.23 -23.71
C MET A 330 36.64 -37.11 -22.74
N ASP A 331 37.69 -37.45 -22.00
CA ASP A 331 38.79 -36.63 -21.49
C ASP A 331 38.54 -35.46 -20.53
N ILE A 332 39.20 -35.62 -19.39
CA ILE A 332 39.44 -34.68 -18.31
C ILE A 332 40.27 -33.51 -18.84
N ASP A 333 39.62 -32.38 -19.05
CA ASP A 333 40.23 -31.07 -18.90
C ASP A 333 39.16 -30.13 -18.31
N GLU A 334 39.48 -29.53 -17.17
CA GLU A 334 38.69 -28.55 -16.45
C GLU A 334 38.37 -27.35 -17.36
N LYS A 335 37.29 -27.43 -18.11
CA LYS A 335 36.61 -26.27 -18.66
C LYS A 335 35.32 -26.08 -17.88
N GLU A 336 35.36 -25.14 -16.93
CA GLU A 336 34.19 -24.36 -16.55
C GLU A 336 33.39 -24.08 -17.84
N GLY A 337 32.22 -24.70 -17.96
CA GLY A 337 31.38 -24.62 -19.14
C GLY A 337 30.94 -23.17 -19.35
N ILE A 338 31.66 -22.44 -20.20
CA ILE A 338 31.25 -21.15 -20.72
C ILE A 338 30.02 -21.41 -21.61
N VAL A 339 28.82 -21.19 -21.09
CA VAL A 339 27.60 -21.19 -21.91
C VAL A 339 27.53 -19.86 -22.65
N GLU A 340 27.58 -19.95 -23.97
CA GLU A 340 27.54 -18.84 -24.92
C GLU A 340 26.16 -18.16 -24.93
N GLY A 341 26.08 -16.96 -24.34
CA GLY A 341 25.24 -15.82 -24.79
C GLY A 341 23.75 -16.03 -25.06
N HIS A 342 22.98 -16.58 -24.11
CA HIS A 342 21.51 -16.51 -24.22
C HIS A 342 21.01 -15.07 -24.01
N LEU A 343 20.18 -14.58 -24.95
CA LEU A 343 19.49 -13.31 -24.77
C LEU A 343 18.55 -13.42 -23.58
N VAL A 344 18.63 -12.46 -22.66
CA VAL A 344 17.77 -12.38 -21.48
C VAL A 344 17.12 -11.00 -21.46
N ARG A 345 15.81 -10.96 -21.20
CA ARG A 345 15.12 -9.73 -20.86
C ARG A 345 14.45 -9.93 -19.52
N ALA A 346 14.93 -9.21 -18.51
CA ALA A 346 14.29 -9.14 -17.23
C ALA A 346 13.49 -7.84 -17.12
N VAL A 347 12.31 -7.88 -16.52
CA VAL A 347 11.55 -6.68 -16.18
C VAL A 347 10.95 -6.79 -14.80
N TRP A 348 10.88 -5.66 -14.12
CA TRP A 348 10.19 -5.54 -12.85
C TRP A 348 8.69 -5.32 -13.07
N ILE A 349 7.86 -5.99 -12.28
CA ILE A 349 6.40 -5.90 -12.30
C ILE A 349 5.92 -5.56 -10.89
N ASP A 350 4.90 -4.72 -10.77
CA ASP A 350 4.31 -4.39 -9.48
C ASP A 350 3.77 -5.65 -8.79
N PRO A 351 3.94 -5.82 -7.45
CA PRO A 351 3.52 -7.04 -6.75
C PRO A 351 2.09 -7.48 -7.04
N SER A 352 1.14 -6.55 -7.19
CA SER A 352 -0.25 -6.89 -7.51
C SER A 352 -0.38 -7.50 -8.91
N MET A 353 0.29 -6.92 -9.91
CA MET A 353 0.30 -7.49 -11.26
C MET A 353 1.09 -8.81 -11.31
N PHE A 354 2.18 -8.91 -10.56
CA PHE A 354 2.99 -10.13 -10.48
C PHE A 354 2.19 -11.30 -9.91
N ALA A 355 1.44 -11.07 -8.83
CA ALA A 355 0.53 -12.06 -8.26
C ALA A 355 -0.45 -12.60 -9.31
N VAL A 356 -1.10 -11.73 -10.09
CA VAL A 356 -2.01 -12.16 -11.16
C VAL A 356 -1.28 -12.96 -12.25
N LEU A 357 -0.06 -12.57 -12.63
CA LEU A 357 0.75 -13.31 -13.60
C LEU A 357 1.14 -14.71 -13.12
N THR A 358 1.40 -14.87 -11.82
CA THR A 358 1.83 -16.12 -11.21
C THR A 358 0.64 -17.00 -10.76
N GLY A 359 -0.59 -16.55 -10.98
CA GLY A 359 -1.82 -17.25 -10.58
C GLY A 359 -2.17 -17.11 -9.09
N GLN A 360 -1.56 -16.14 -8.40
CA GLN A 360 -1.88 -15.76 -7.03
C GLN A 360 -2.95 -14.67 -7.01
N GLN A 361 -3.65 -14.53 -5.88
CA GLN A 361 -4.57 -13.43 -5.66
C GLN A 361 -3.78 -12.14 -5.34
N PRO A 362 -4.02 -11.03 -6.05
CA PRO A 362 -3.41 -9.76 -5.70
C PRO A 362 -3.93 -9.24 -4.36
N GLU A 363 -3.08 -8.53 -3.63
CA GLU A 363 -3.47 -7.84 -2.40
C GLU A 363 -4.60 -6.85 -2.67
N GLY A 364 -5.61 -6.87 -1.80
CA GLY A 364 -6.75 -5.97 -1.91
C GLY A 364 -6.41 -4.53 -1.50
N ARG A 365 -7.32 -3.60 -1.80
CA ARG A 365 -7.23 -2.20 -1.34
C ARG A 365 -6.98 -2.09 0.17
N GLU A 366 -7.67 -2.92 0.96
CA GLU A 366 -7.59 -2.91 2.42
C GLU A 366 -6.16 -3.16 2.94
N PHE A 367 -5.38 -3.98 2.23
CA PHE A 367 -3.98 -4.20 2.59
C PHE A 367 -3.19 -2.89 2.52
N TYR A 368 -3.35 -2.15 1.41
CA TYR A 368 -2.62 -0.90 1.20
C TYR A 368 -3.10 0.24 2.10
N SER A 369 -4.39 0.28 2.50
CA SER A 369 -4.89 1.28 3.44
C SER A 369 -4.47 1.00 4.88
N LYS A 370 -4.31 -0.27 5.27
CA LYS A 370 -4.02 -0.68 6.65
C LYS A 370 -2.53 -0.90 6.95
N LYS A 371 -1.74 -1.28 5.94
CA LYS A 371 -0.31 -1.65 6.11
C LYS A 371 0.48 -0.66 6.95
N TYR A 372 0.43 0.64 6.60
CA TYR A 372 1.22 1.65 7.32
C TYR A 372 0.55 2.11 8.62
N SER A 373 -0.78 2.15 8.70
CA SER A 373 -1.46 2.53 9.95
C SER A 373 -1.28 1.49 11.05
N ASP A 374 -1.36 0.20 10.70
CA ASP A 374 -1.18 -0.90 11.65
C ASP A 374 0.29 -0.97 12.10
N TYR A 375 1.21 -0.76 11.15
CA TYR A 375 2.64 -0.64 11.43
C TYR A 375 2.95 0.55 12.37
N GLU A 376 2.41 1.74 12.08
CA GLU A 376 2.60 2.93 12.91
C GLU A 376 2.07 2.71 14.33
N ALA A 377 0.87 2.12 14.46
CA ALA A 377 0.27 1.80 15.75
C ALA A 377 1.15 0.81 16.55
N SER A 378 1.69 -0.21 15.89
CA SER A 378 2.61 -1.18 16.51
C SER A 378 3.90 -0.50 17.00
N ILE A 379 4.54 0.33 16.16
CA ILE A 379 5.74 1.08 16.56
C ILE A 379 5.44 2.03 17.72
N LYS A 380 4.30 2.73 17.67
CA LYS A 380 3.89 3.65 18.73
C LYS A 380 3.74 2.93 20.08
N GLU A 381 3.17 1.73 20.08
CA GLU A 381 3.09 0.88 21.27
C GLU A 381 4.48 0.51 21.79
N GLY A 382 5.38 0.08 20.90
CA GLY A 382 6.74 -0.33 21.27
C GLY A 382 7.56 0.82 21.84
N LEU A 383 7.46 2.00 21.23
CA LEU A 383 8.14 3.17 21.74
C LEU A 383 7.53 3.62 23.08
N ASP A 384 6.20 3.58 23.24
CA ASP A 384 5.52 3.84 24.52
C ASP A 384 6.03 2.92 25.63
N GLN A 385 6.24 1.64 25.31
CA GLN A 385 6.84 0.67 26.22
C GLN A 385 8.29 1.05 26.57
N MET A 386 9.12 1.35 25.57
CA MET A 386 10.50 1.81 25.74
C MET A 386 10.60 3.04 26.66
N TRP A 387 9.78 4.07 26.43
CA TRP A 387 9.81 5.29 27.24
C TRP A 387 9.26 5.09 28.66
N ARG A 388 8.30 4.18 28.86
CA ARG A 388 7.83 3.81 30.19
C ARG A 388 8.95 3.15 30.99
N GLU A 389 9.67 2.20 30.40
CA GLU A 389 10.83 1.56 31.02
C GLU A 389 11.93 2.59 31.34
N PHE A 390 12.26 3.48 30.40
CA PHE A 390 13.21 4.56 30.62
C PHE A 390 12.85 5.46 31.82
N ARG A 391 11.55 5.77 31.99
CA ARG A 391 11.07 6.60 33.11
C ARG A 391 11.07 5.85 34.44
N GLN A 392 10.85 4.54 34.43
CA GLN A 392 10.84 3.67 35.62
C GLN A 392 12.24 3.41 36.16
N THR A 393 13.26 3.23 35.30
CA THR A 393 14.67 3.14 35.74
C THR A 393 15.12 4.40 36.50
N ARG A 394 14.42 5.53 36.32
CA ARG A 394 14.66 6.79 37.05
C ARG A 394 13.85 6.97 38.34
N ASN A 395 12.76 6.24 38.55
CA ASN A 395 11.88 6.37 39.71
C ASN A 395 11.37 4.98 40.14
N GLU A 396 11.91 4.46 41.24
CA GLU A 396 11.37 3.25 41.88
C GLU A 396 9.94 3.51 42.38
N VAL A 397 9.07 2.51 42.18
CA VAL A 397 7.69 2.36 42.66
C VAL A 397 6.60 2.65 41.60
N ASP A 398 6.32 1.64 40.77
CA ASP A 398 4.92 1.30 40.41
C ASP A 398 4.81 -0.20 40.03
N ASP A 399 3.66 -0.83 40.31
CA ASP A 399 3.35 -2.25 40.00
C ASP A 399 3.18 -2.43 38.47
N PHE A 400 4.30 -2.54 37.75
CA PHE A 400 4.30 -2.76 36.31
C PHE A 400 4.28 -4.24 35.96
N VAL A 401 3.31 -4.64 35.13
CA VAL A 401 3.30 -5.94 34.44
C VAL A 401 4.02 -5.77 33.11
N PRO A 402 5.19 -6.42 32.89
CA PRO A 402 5.90 -6.37 31.62
C PRO A 402 5.03 -6.84 30.46
N SER A 403 5.10 -6.14 29.33
CA SER A 403 4.56 -6.68 28.08
C SER A 403 5.37 -7.93 27.69
N GLU A 404 4.67 -8.99 27.27
CA GLU A 404 5.31 -10.20 26.71
C GLU A 404 5.84 -9.93 25.29
N ALA A 405 5.33 -8.90 24.60
CA ALA A 405 5.80 -8.50 23.29
C ALA A 405 7.24 -7.99 23.38
N ARG A 406 8.08 -8.42 22.44
CA ARG A 406 9.51 -8.06 22.34
C ARG A 406 9.89 -7.44 21.02
N GLU A 407 8.96 -7.42 20.07
CA GLU A 407 9.17 -6.92 18.72
C GLU A 407 7.94 -6.11 18.32
N TRP A 408 8.17 -4.93 17.78
CA TRP A 408 7.16 -4.00 17.31
C TRP A 408 7.49 -3.51 15.90
N GLY A 409 6.45 -3.13 15.17
CA GLY A 409 6.55 -2.76 13.77
C GLY A 409 6.57 -3.94 12.82
N THR A 410 5.94 -5.06 13.16
CA THR A 410 5.69 -6.12 12.16
C THR A 410 4.34 -5.86 11.50
N TRP A 411 4.23 -6.00 10.18
CA TRP A 411 2.92 -6.21 9.56
C TRP A 411 2.68 -7.72 9.48
N THR A 412 1.47 -8.14 9.85
CA THR A 412 1.01 -9.46 9.45
C THR A 412 0.91 -9.43 7.94
N HIS A 413 1.79 -10.17 7.23
CA HIS A 413 1.39 -10.64 5.92
C HIS A 413 0.07 -11.36 6.16
N LEU A 414 -1.02 -10.90 5.54
CA LEU A 414 -2.30 -11.59 5.55
C LEU A 414 -2.14 -12.88 4.72
N SER A 415 -1.30 -13.78 5.22
CA SER A 415 -1.14 -15.14 4.75
C SER A 415 -2.18 -15.94 5.53
N ASP A 416 -3.31 -16.19 4.86
CA ASP A 416 -4.17 -17.38 4.98
C ASP A 416 -5.63 -16.99 4.73
N TRP A 417 -6.05 -17.01 3.47
CA TRP A 417 -7.41 -17.35 3.04
C TRP A 417 -7.38 -18.23 1.79
#